data_AF-A0AAV7CX57-F1
#
_entry.id   AF-A0AAV7CX57-F1
#
_cell.length_a   1.000
_cell.length_b   1.000
_cell.length_c   1.000
_cell.angle_alpha   90.00
_cell.angle_beta   90.00
_cell.angle_gamma   90.00
#
_symmetry.space_group_name_H-M   'P 1'
#
loop_
_entity.id
_entity.type
_entity.pdbx_description
1 polymer ?
#
loop_
_entity_poly.entity_id
_entity_poly.type
_entity_poly.pdbx_seq_one_letter_code
_entity_poly.pdbx_strand_id
1 'polypeptide(L)'
;MFFMVDPRRIQIYTLLITMVYLTFFHVRRYANPFVDELDFTVALMTLTQKMSRFAFEYHDGTVRSYQSLTPTQKSLAIKSLPGILPYLSYNVGFLGLLAGPLCSFNDYQVFIHGEEKKRNPNVVVFKKLWLCCFLLAAHIILSDQFSVSNDPNNSVMYIFLELYLTAASRRPKYYFAWTLADVINNAAGFGYNGVLDYGEERWDLLSNLNILRIETATSFKMYIDNWNIQTAVWLKEVCYDRSPFNPLLSTFILSAAWHGVHPGYYFTFLTAVPVTLAARRVRQTIRPWFQHTSWSKLIYSLITWLCTQIAMSYTVAPFILLGLGPSLQLYRSLGFCLHIIPLVLLLILPNRKRHNTEEGSSKQPSCDRNYNHLKKET
;
A
#
# COMPACT_ATOMS: atom_id res chain seq x y z
N MET A 1 5.01 -6.13 -27.10
CA MET A 1 5.50 -7.28 -26.31
C MET A 1 4.41 -8.30 -26.04
N PHE A 2 3.25 -7.91 -25.52
CA PHE A 2 2.22 -8.88 -25.10
C PHE A 2 1.75 -9.86 -26.20
N PHE A 3 1.73 -9.41 -27.45
CA PHE A 3 1.25 -10.20 -28.59
C PHE A 3 2.26 -11.18 -29.19
N MET A 4 3.49 -11.27 -28.65
CA MET A 4 4.60 -12.03 -29.28
C MET A 4 5.34 -12.96 -28.32
N VAL A 5 4.90 -13.07 -27.06
CA VAL A 5 5.64 -13.77 -25.99
C VAL A 5 4.77 -14.89 -25.40
N ASP A 6 5.40 -16.03 -25.08
CA ASP A 6 4.74 -17.17 -24.42
C ASP A 6 3.97 -16.71 -23.17
N PRO A 7 2.64 -16.96 -23.10
CA PRO A 7 1.81 -16.64 -21.95
C PRO A 7 2.35 -17.15 -20.62
N ARG A 8 3.15 -18.22 -20.59
CA ARG A 8 3.73 -18.80 -19.36
C ARG A 8 4.70 -17.88 -18.63
N ARG A 9 5.35 -16.94 -19.33
CA ARG A 9 6.41 -16.07 -18.77
C ARG A 9 6.17 -14.58 -18.99
N ILE A 10 5.12 -14.21 -19.72
CA ILE A 10 4.78 -12.84 -20.09
C ILE A 10 4.73 -11.89 -18.88
N GLN A 11 4.20 -12.36 -17.75
CA GLN A 11 4.08 -11.63 -16.50
C GLN A 11 5.42 -11.29 -15.87
N ILE A 12 6.37 -12.23 -15.92
CA ILE A 12 7.72 -12.03 -15.39
C ILE A 12 8.46 -11.03 -16.28
N TYR A 13 8.43 -11.22 -17.59
CA TYR A 13 9.12 -10.31 -18.51
C TYR A 13 8.54 -8.89 -18.46
N THR A 14 7.21 -8.77 -18.38
CA THR A 14 6.56 -7.45 -18.27
C THR A 14 6.98 -6.74 -16.99
N LEU A 15 6.96 -7.43 -15.85
CA LEU A 15 7.42 -6.85 -14.59
C LEU A 15 8.90 -6.44 -14.67
N LEU A 16 9.77 -7.31 -15.17
CA LEU A 16 11.20 -7.01 -15.27
C LEU A 16 11.48 -5.81 -16.17
N ILE A 17 10.90 -5.77 -17.37
CA ILE A 17 11.14 -4.67 -18.33
C ILE A 17 10.60 -3.35 -17.80
N THR A 18 9.38 -3.34 -17.24
CA THR A 18 8.79 -2.11 -16.68
C THR A 18 9.59 -1.63 -15.46
N MET A 19 10.04 -2.53 -14.59
CA MET A 19 10.91 -2.19 -13.45
C MET A 19 12.28 -1.67 -13.91
N VAL A 20 12.93 -2.30 -14.89
CA VAL A 20 14.22 -1.83 -15.45
C VAL A 20 14.08 -0.44 -16.06
N TYR A 21 13.02 -0.21 -16.84
CA TYR A 21 12.73 1.09 -17.43
C TYR A 21 12.49 2.15 -16.36
N LEU A 22 11.69 1.84 -15.34
CA LEU A 22 11.47 2.73 -14.20
C LEU A 22 12.77 3.02 -13.43
N THR A 23 13.58 1.99 -13.15
CA THR A 23 14.87 2.12 -12.47
C THR A 23 15.84 3.01 -13.25
N PHE A 24 15.87 2.92 -14.59
CA PHE A 24 16.70 3.79 -15.42
C PHE A 24 16.40 5.28 -15.16
N PHE A 25 15.13 5.67 -15.09
CA PHE A 25 14.76 7.06 -14.78
C PHE A 25 15.01 7.44 -13.33
N HIS A 26 14.82 6.52 -12.38
CA HIS A 26 15.22 6.73 -10.98
C HIS A 26 16.73 6.99 -10.86
N VAL A 27 17.57 6.24 -11.59
CA VAL A 27 19.03 6.43 -11.62
C VAL A 27 19.37 7.77 -12.26
N ARG A 28 18.76 8.12 -13.40
CA ARG A 28 18.98 9.43 -14.05
C ARG A 28 18.67 10.58 -13.11
N ARG A 29 17.55 10.50 -12.37
CA ARG A 29 17.14 11.52 -11.39
C ARG A 29 18.08 11.57 -10.19
N TYR A 30 18.47 10.41 -9.68
CA TYR A 30 19.44 10.31 -8.59
C TYR A 30 20.79 10.93 -8.96
N ALA A 31 21.26 10.73 -10.20
CA ALA A 31 22.51 11.28 -10.69
C ALA A 31 22.44 12.79 -11.02
N ASN A 32 21.24 13.32 -11.31
CA ASN A 32 21.05 14.71 -11.74
C ASN A 32 19.98 15.43 -10.87
N PRO A 33 20.23 15.64 -9.56
CA PRO A 33 19.22 16.15 -8.64
C PRO A 33 18.85 17.64 -8.83
N PHE A 34 19.71 18.41 -9.52
CA PHE A 34 19.53 19.87 -9.73
C PHE A 34 18.90 20.24 -11.07
N VAL A 35 18.52 19.24 -11.87
CA VAL A 35 17.83 19.49 -13.13
C VAL A 35 16.34 19.62 -12.81
N ASP A 36 15.78 20.81 -12.98
CA ASP A 36 14.35 21.13 -12.86
C ASP A 36 13.53 20.51 -14.02
N GLU A 37 13.70 19.21 -14.25
CA GLU A 37 12.84 18.42 -15.12
C GLU A 37 11.59 17.99 -14.35
N LEU A 38 10.42 18.09 -14.99
CA LEU A 38 9.16 17.55 -14.46
C LEU A 38 9.34 16.09 -14.06
N ASP A 39 9.04 15.74 -12.81
CA ASP A 39 9.17 14.37 -12.31
C ASP A 39 8.03 13.48 -12.84
N PHE A 40 8.28 12.78 -13.95
CA PHE A 40 7.35 11.80 -14.51
C PHE A 40 7.55 10.38 -13.95
N THR A 41 8.47 10.18 -13.00
CA THR A 41 8.71 8.84 -12.42
C THR A 41 7.49 8.32 -11.69
N VAL A 42 6.67 9.19 -11.08
CA VAL A 42 5.41 8.81 -10.42
C VAL A 42 4.42 8.21 -11.44
N ALA A 43 4.29 8.81 -12.62
CA ALA A 43 3.46 8.25 -13.68
C ALA A 43 4.00 6.91 -14.19
N LEU A 44 5.33 6.77 -14.31
CA LEU A 44 5.97 5.49 -14.66
C LEU A 44 5.77 4.43 -13.57
N MET A 45 5.77 4.81 -12.31
CA MET A 45 5.47 3.92 -11.19
C MET A 45 4.04 3.37 -11.32
N THR A 46 3.06 4.22 -11.63
CA THR A 46 1.68 3.80 -11.87
C THR A 46 1.54 2.93 -13.14
N LEU A 47 2.21 3.28 -14.24
CA LEU A 47 2.21 2.47 -15.46
C LEU A 47 2.84 1.09 -15.24
N THR A 48 3.94 1.02 -14.49
CA THR A 48 4.60 -0.24 -14.10
C THR A 48 3.61 -1.15 -13.37
N GLN A 49 2.84 -0.59 -12.44
CA GLN A 49 1.81 -1.35 -11.72
C GLN A 49 0.71 -1.84 -12.67
N LYS A 50 0.16 -0.97 -13.52
CA LYS A 50 -0.94 -1.31 -14.46
C LYS A 50 -0.52 -2.40 -15.44
N MET A 51 0.64 -2.23 -16.09
CA MET A 51 1.14 -3.17 -17.09
C MET A 51 1.49 -4.52 -16.47
N SER A 52 2.21 -4.53 -15.34
CA SER A 52 2.57 -5.78 -14.67
C SER A 52 1.35 -6.48 -14.09
N ARG A 53 0.44 -5.75 -13.43
CA ARG A 53 -0.83 -6.30 -12.90
C ARG A 53 -1.62 -6.99 -14.01
N PHE A 54 -1.86 -6.30 -15.12
CA PHE A 54 -2.54 -6.85 -16.29
C PHE A 54 -1.87 -8.15 -16.77
N ALA A 55 -0.53 -8.18 -16.82
CA ALA A 55 0.21 -9.37 -17.23
C ALA A 55 -0.02 -10.56 -16.31
N PHE A 56 -0.03 -10.32 -15.01
CA PHE A 56 -0.28 -11.36 -14.01
C PHE A 56 -1.75 -11.83 -14.02
N GLU A 57 -2.71 -10.92 -14.18
CA GLU A 57 -4.13 -11.23 -14.34
C GLU A 57 -4.39 -12.07 -15.61
N TYR A 58 -3.70 -11.75 -16.72
CA TYR A 58 -3.76 -12.52 -17.95
C TYR A 58 -3.12 -13.92 -17.84
N HIS A 59 -1.94 -14.01 -17.22
CA HIS A 59 -1.30 -15.30 -16.94
C HIS A 59 -2.19 -16.20 -16.08
N ASP A 60 -2.84 -15.63 -15.05
CA ASP A 60 -3.76 -16.38 -14.19
C ASP A 60 -4.97 -16.92 -14.97
N GLY A 61 -5.50 -16.16 -15.94
CA GLY A 61 -6.67 -16.57 -16.74
C GLY A 61 -6.39 -17.54 -17.88
N THR A 62 -5.13 -17.64 -18.34
CA THR A 62 -4.78 -18.44 -19.53
C THR A 62 -3.87 -19.63 -19.26
N VAL A 63 -3.02 -19.56 -18.24
CA VAL A 63 -1.99 -20.59 -17.98
C VAL A 63 -2.28 -21.40 -16.73
N ARG A 64 -2.76 -20.74 -15.66
CA ARG A 64 -2.99 -21.41 -14.38
C ARG A 64 -4.32 -22.15 -14.37
N SER A 65 -4.35 -23.30 -13.70
CA SER A 65 -5.61 -24.01 -13.44
C SER A 65 -6.50 -23.18 -12.51
N TYR A 66 -7.78 -23.05 -12.87
CA TYR A 66 -8.79 -22.32 -12.09
C TYR A 66 -8.83 -22.78 -10.63
N GLN A 67 -8.66 -24.08 -10.36
CA GLN A 67 -8.68 -24.62 -8.99
C GLN A 67 -7.51 -24.11 -8.13
N SER A 68 -6.38 -23.79 -8.74
CA SER A 68 -5.19 -23.28 -8.05
C SER A 68 -5.25 -21.79 -7.71
N LEU A 69 -6.23 -21.07 -8.23
CA LEU A 69 -6.38 -19.63 -8.05
C LEU A 69 -7.14 -19.32 -6.75
N THR A 70 -6.70 -18.27 -6.06
CA THR A 70 -7.45 -17.69 -4.94
C THR A 70 -8.77 -17.08 -5.44
N PRO A 71 -9.78 -16.88 -4.57
CA PRO A 71 -11.04 -16.26 -4.99
C PRO A 71 -10.86 -14.90 -5.69
N THR A 72 -9.93 -14.07 -5.21
CA THR A 72 -9.59 -12.78 -5.82
C THR A 72 -8.90 -12.93 -7.17
N GLN A 73 -7.98 -13.90 -7.32
CA GLN A 73 -7.33 -14.17 -8.60
C GLN A 73 -8.35 -14.66 -9.63
N LYS A 74 -9.33 -15.48 -9.23
CA LYS A 74 -10.41 -15.95 -10.10
C LYS A 74 -11.26 -14.80 -10.65
N SER A 75 -11.64 -13.84 -9.81
CA SER A 75 -12.46 -12.70 -10.24
C SER A 75 -11.72 -11.72 -11.15
N LEU A 76 -10.39 -11.62 -10.99
CA LEU A 76 -9.55 -10.70 -11.74
C LEU A 76 -8.89 -11.32 -12.97
N ALA A 77 -9.00 -12.65 -13.14
CA ALA A 77 -8.36 -13.36 -14.23
C ALA A 77 -8.87 -12.87 -15.59
N ILE A 78 -7.93 -12.55 -16.48
CA ILE A 78 -8.20 -12.12 -17.85
C ILE A 78 -8.06 -13.34 -18.76
N LYS A 79 -9.18 -13.80 -19.32
CA LYS A 79 -9.23 -15.05 -20.11
C LYS A 79 -8.75 -14.89 -21.55
N SER A 80 -8.82 -13.69 -22.12
CA SER A 80 -8.43 -13.39 -23.49
C SER A 80 -7.71 -12.06 -23.58
N LEU A 81 -6.78 -11.93 -24.52
CA LEU A 81 -6.11 -10.66 -24.77
C LEU A 81 -7.12 -9.65 -25.33
N PRO A 82 -7.25 -8.45 -24.74
CA PRO A 82 -8.05 -7.40 -25.30
C PRO A 82 -7.40 -6.85 -26.58
N GLY A 83 -8.20 -6.16 -27.40
CA GLY A 83 -7.67 -5.36 -28.50
C GLY A 83 -6.71 -4.27 -28.01
N ILE A 84 -5.96 -3.68 -28.95
CA ILE A 84 -4.97 -2.63 -28.67
C ILE A 84 -5.64 -1.41 -28.03
N LEU A 85 -6.80 -0.99 -28.53
CA LEU A 85 -7.48 0.21 -28.05
C LEU A 85 -7.93 0.10 -26.57
N PRO A 86 -8.67 -0.94 -26.14
CA PRO A 86 -8.99 -1.11 -24.71
C PRO A 86 -7.76 -1.19 -23.81
N TYR A 87 -6.69 -1.84 -24.28
CA TYR A 87 -5.43 -1.93 -23.53
C TYR A 87 -4.75 -0.57 -23.36
N LEU A 88 -4.64 0.22 -24.44
CA LEU A 88 -4.09 1.57 -24.36
C LEU A 88 -4.97 2.47 -23.50
N SER A 89 -6.29 2.42 -23.68
CA SER A 89 -7.26 3.15 -22.87
C SER A 89 -7.10 2.88 -21.38
N TYR A 90 -6.95 1.61 -21.00
CA TYR A 90 -6.64 1.24 -19.62
C TYR A 90 -5.36 1.89 -19.13
N ASN A 91 -4.25 1.76 -19.85
CA ASN A 91 -2.94 2.24 -19.41
C ASN A 91 -2.86 3.77 -19.33
N VAL A 92 -3.34 4.49 -20.35
CA VAL A 92 -3.25 5.96 -20.46
C VAL A 92 -4.49 6.70 -19.97
N GLY A 93 -5.47 5.99 -19.39
CA GLY A 93 -6.69 6.58 -18.85
C GLY A 93 -6.40 7.67 -17.81
N PHE A 94 -6.92 8.87 -18.06
CA PHE A 94 -6.57 10.08 -17.31
C PHE A 94 -6.87 10.00 -15.81
N LEU A 95 -7.92 9.28 -15.40
CA LEU A 95 -8.36 9.14 -14.01
C LEU A 95 -7.33 8.46 -13.08
N GLY A 96 -6.37 7.73 -13.65
CA GLY A 96 -5.39 6.97 -12.89
C GLY A 96 -4.00 6.97 -13.52
N LEU A 97 -3.67 7.96 -14.35
CA LEU A 97 -2.36 8.04 -15.03
C LEU A 97 -1.27 8.64 -14.13
N LEU A 98 -1.59 9.71 -13.39
CA LEU A 98 -0.59 10.48 -12.66
C LEU A 98 -0.26 9.90 -11.28
N ALA A 99 -1.26 9.76 -10.41
CA ALA A 99 -1.07 9.35 -9.01
C ALA A 99 -1.89 8.11 -8.62
N GLY A 100 -2.43 7.39 -9.61
CA GLY A 100 -3.44 6.36 -9.41
C GLY A 100 -4.81 6.96 -9.04
N PRO A 101 -5.68 6.21 -8.34
CA PRO A 101 -5.47 4.86 -7.81
C PRO A 101 -5.32 3.77 -8.89
N LEU A 102 -4.65 2.68 -8.53
CA LEU A 102 -4.54 1.50 -9.40
C LEU A 102 -5.84 0.68 -9.35
N CYS A 103 -6.38 0.34 -10.52
CA CYS A 103 -7.53 -0.56 -10.67
C CYS A 103 -7.16 -1.83 -11.45
N SER A 104 -7.98 -2.87 -11.36
CA SER A 104 -7.85 -4.04 -12.24
C SER A 104 -8.33 -3.69 -13.65
N PHE A 105 -7.91 -4.48 -14.64
CA PHE A 105 -8.39 -4.28 -16.00
C PHE A 105 -9.89 -4.55 -16.12
N ASN A 106 -10.40 -5.59 -15.45
CA ASN A 106 -11.82 -5.94 -15.46
C ASN A 106 -12.68 -4.82 -14.85
N ASP A 107 -12.27 -4.25 -13.72
CA ASP A 107 -12.98 -3.11 -13.11
C ASP A 107 -13.02 -1.90 -14.08
N TYR A 108 -11.91 -1.64 -14.77
CA TYR A 108 -11.84 -0.56 -15.77
C TYR A 108 -12.75 -0.81 -16.98
N GLN A 109 -12.87 -2.06 -17.44
CA GLN A 109 -13.78 -2.39 -18.55
C GLN A 109 -15.24 -2.18 -18.18
N VAL A 110 -15.65 -2.61 -16.97
CA VAL A 110 -17.01 -2.38 -16.46
C VAL A 110 -17.31 -0.87 -16.40
N PHE A 111 -16.36 -0.08 -15.90
CA PHE A 111 -16.48 1.37 -15.83
C PHE A 111 -16.63 2.02 -17.21
N ILE A 112 -15.73 1.74 -18.16
CA ILE A 112 -15.69 2.45 -19.44
C ILE A 112 -16.88 2.12 -20.35
N HIS A 113 -17.48 0.93 -20.18
CA HIS A 113 -18.71 0.53 -20.89
C HIS A 113 -19.99 1.00 -20.17
N GLY A 114 -19.87 1.61 -18.98
CA GLY A 114 -21.01 2.15 -18.24
C GLY A 114 -21.92 1.06 -17.66
N GLU A 115 -21.38 -0.12 -17.38
CA GLU A 115 -22.13 -1.27 -16.84
C GLU A 115 -22.33 -1.18 -15.32
N GLU A 116 -21.78 -0.14 -14.68
CA GLU A 116 -21.96 0.12 -13.26
C GLU A 116 -23.38 0.56 -12.90
N LYS A 117 -23.81 0.24 -11.68
CA LYS A 117 -25.09 0.74 -11.15
C LYS A 117 -25.00 2.25 -10.95
N LYS A 118 -25.84 3.00 -11.68
CA LYS A 118 -25.95 4.46 -11.52
C LYS A 118 -26.42 4.80 -10.10
N ARG A 119 -25.53 5.43 -9.32
CA ARG A 119 -25.78 6.02 -8.01
C ARG A 119 -25.30 7.47 -8.00
N ASN A 120 -25.83 8.30 -7.11
CA ASN A 120 -25.45 9.71 -7.03
C ASN A 120 -24.20 9.89 -6.16
N PRO A 121 -23.03 10.25 -6.73
CA PRO A 121 -21.80 10.40 -5.97
C PRO A 121 -21.69 11.75 -5.23
N ASN A 122 -22.61 12.69 -5.44
CA ASN A 122 -22.42 14.09 -5.02
C ASN A 122 -22.17 14.25 -3.52
N VAL A 123 -22.88 13.49 -2.69
CA VAL A 123 -22.71 13.55 -1.22
C VAL A 123 -21.32 13.09 -0.80
N VAL A 124 -20.82 11.98 -1.37
CA VAL A 124 -19.49 11.47 -1.02
C VAL A 124 -18.39 12.35 -1.61
N VAL A 125 -18.57 12.84 -2.83
CA VAL A 125 -17.64 13.76 -3.52
C VAL A 125 -17.50 15.04 -2.70
N PHE A 126 -18.62 15.64 -2.26
CA PHE A 126 -18.59 16.85 -1.46
C PHE A 126 -17.89 16.65 -0.11
N LYS A 127 -18.18 15.54 0.60
CA LYS A 127 -17.51 15.20 1.86
C LYS A 127 -15.99 15.03 1.68
N LYS A 128 -15.57 14.29 0.66
CA LYS A 128 -14.15 14.05 0.38
C LYS A 128 -13.44 15.31 -0.14
N LEU A 129 -14.11 16.20 -0.87
CA LEU A 129 -13.57 17.51 -1.27
C LEU A 129 -13.27 18.40 -0.06
N TRP A 130 -14.17 18.48 0.91
CA TRP A 130 -13.91 19.19 2.17
C TRP A 130 -12.71 18.62 2.92
N LEU A 131 -12.61 17.29 2.97
CA LEU A 131 -11.44 16.61 3.54
C LEU A 131 -10.16 16.97 2.76
N CYS A 132 -10.20 17.04 1.42
CA CYS A 132 -9.06 17.50 0.63
C CYS A 132 -8.64 18.93 0.97
N CYS A 133 -9.59 19.87 1.10
CA CYS A 133 -9.27 21.25 1.51
C CYS A 133 -8.58 21.29 2.88
N PHE A 134 -9.10 20.54 3.85
CA PHE A 134 -8.50 20.42 5.18
C PHE A 134 -7.08 19.83 5.12
N LEU A 135 -6.88 18.75 4.37
CA LEU A 135 -5.58 18.08 4.24
C LEU A 135 -4.55 18.94 3.50
N LEU A 136 -4.99 19.72 2.50
CA LEU A 136 -4.13 20.67 1.79
C LEU A 136 -3.70 21.80 2.72
N ALA A 137 -4.62 22.38 3.48
CA ALA A 137 -4.30 23.40 4.47
C ALA A 137 -3.32 22.86 5.52
N ALA A 138 -3.57 21.65 6.04
CA ALA A 138 -2.66 20.97 6.95
C ALA A 138 -1.27 20.73 6.33
N HIS A 139 -1.19 20.35 5.06
CA HIS A 139 0.08 20.18 4.36
C HIS A 139 0.86 21.49 4.26
N ILE A 140 0.22 22.57 3.84
CA ILE A 140 0.84 23.90 3.69
C ILE A 140 1.36 24.40 5.04
N ILE A 141 0.60 24.21 6.12
CA ILE A 141 0.98 24.68 7.46
C ILE A 141 2.09 23.83 8.07
N LEU A 142 2.01 22.50 7.97
CA LEU A 142 2.84 21.58 8.77
C LEU A 142 4.10 21.10 8.06
N SER A 143 4.13 21.01 6.73
CA SER A 143 5.13 20.22 5.99
C SER A 143 6.59 20.48 6.37
N ASP A 144 6.94 21.75 6.56
CA ASP A 144 8.32 22.18 6.84
C ASP A 144 8.55 22.60 8.30
N GLN A 145 7.57 22.40 9.20
CA GLN A 145 7.67 22.78 10.61
C GLN A 145 8.57 21.83 11.41
N PHE A 146 8.75 20.59 10.94
CA PHE A 146 9.44 19.54 11.69
C PHE A 146 10.50 18.83 10.85
N SER A 147 11.70 18.73 11.41
CA SER A 147 12.83 18.01 10.86
C SER A 147 13.46 17.11 11.92
N VAL A 148 14.23 16.12 11.48
CA VAL A 148 14.98 15.26 12.39
C VAL A 148 16.22 16.03 12.84
N SER A 149 16.34 16.32 14.14
CA SER A 149 17.53 16.96 14.69
C SER A 149 18.71 15.99 14.71
N ASN A 150 19.91 16.53 14.52
CA ASN A 150 21.17 15.79 14.63
C ASN A 150 21.90 16.08 15.96
N ASP A 151 21.25 16.73 16.92
CA ASP A 151 21.88 17.05 18.21
C ASP A 151 22.15 15.77 19.03
N PRO A 152 23.42 15.45 19.33
CA PRO A 152 23.77 14.26 20.11
C PRO A 152 23.31 14.32 21.57
N ASN A 153 22.95 15.49 22.10
CA ASN A 153 22.48 15.64 23.48
C ASN A 153 20.99 15.32 23.63
N ASN A 154 20.28 15.10 22.53
CA ASN A 154 18.86 14.77 22.57
C ASN A 154 18.61 13.42 23.26
N SER A 155 17.65 13.41 24.18
CA SER A 155 17.21 12.15 24.80
C SER A 155 16.53 11.25 23.77
N VAL A 156 16.62 9.92 23.96
CA VAL A 156 15.97 8.92 23.09
C VAL A 156 14.47 9.19 22.92
N MET A 157 13.79 9.59 23.99
CA MET A 157 12.36 9.92 23.95
C MET A 157 12.07 11.14 23.09
N TYR A 158 12.93 12.16 23.18
CA TYR A 158 12.82 13.36 22.35
C TYR A 158 13.04 13.05 20.87
N ILE A 159 14.04 12.22 20.54
CA ILE A 159 14.27 11.78 19.15
C ILE A 159 13.03 11.05 18.61
N PHE A 160 12.42 10.15 19.38
CA PHE A 160 11.18 9.49 18.95
C PHE A 160 10.01 10.45 18.75
N LEU A 161 9.88 11.46 19.60
CA LEU A 161 8.88 12.51 19.45
C LEU A 161 9.12 13.31 18.17
N GLU A 162 10.35 13.74 17.90
CA GLU A 162 10.71 14.42 16.66
C GLU A 162 10.42 13.57 15.42
N LEU A 163 10.78 12.28 15.45
CA LEU A 163 10.46 11.35 14.35
C LEU A 163 8.96 11.25 14.11
N TYR A 164 8.17 11.15 15.17
CA TYR A 164 6.71 11.11 15.06
C TYR A 164 6.15 12.40 14.46
N LEU A 165 6.58 13.57 14.95
CA LEU A 165 6.15 14.88 14.46
C LEU A 165 6.59 15.10 13.00
N THR A 166 7.83 14.76 12.66
CA THR A 166 8.41 14.79 11.32
C THR A 166 7.65 13.89 10.35
N ALA A 167 7.28 12.68 10.77
CA ALA A 167 6.46 11.80 9.95
C ALA A 167 5.05 12.36 9.80
N ALA A 168 4.42 12.81 10.90
CA ALA A 168 3.07 13.36 10.93
C ALA A 168 2.93 14.60 10.06
N SER A 169 3.91 15.49 10.06
CA SER A 169 3.90 16.70 9.24
C SER A 169 3.98 16.41 7.74
N ARG A 170 4.60 15.29 7.36
CA ARG A 170 4.76 14.87 5.96
C ARG A 170 3.61 14.00 5.43
N ARG A 171 2.76 13.43 6.29
CA ARG A 171 1.60 12.60 5.86
C ARG A 171 0.52 13.38 5.08
N PRO A 172 0.13 14.61 5.47
CA PRO A 172 -0.96 15.34 4.83
C PRO A 172 -0.87 15.45 3.30
N LYS A 173 0.34 15.59 2.72
CA LYS A 173 0.50 15.65 1.26
C LYS A 173 0.05 14.37 0.55
N TYR A 174 0.33 13.20 1.13
CA TYR A 174 -0.11 11.91 0.61
C TYR A 174 -1.60 11.70 0.84
N TYR A 175 -2.09 12.11 2.02
CA TYR A 175 -3.51 12.08 2.32
C TYR A 175 -4.32 12.93 1.35
N PHE A 176 -3.87 14.14 1.07
CA PHE A 176 -4.47 15.03 0.08
C PHE A 176 -4.44 14.41 -1.31
N ALA A 177 -3.26 14.06 -1.84
CA ALA A 177 -3.12 13.59 -3.22
C ALA A 177 -3.95 12.33 -3.50
N TRP A 178 -3.93 11.34 -2.60
CA TRP A 178 -4.70 10.11 -2.80
C TRP A 178 -6.19 10.26 -2.49
N THR A 179 -6.59 11.15 -1.58
CA THR A 179 -8.03 11.46 -1.39
C THR A 179 -8.57 12.23 -2.60
N LEU A 180 -7.81 13.15 -3.18
CA LEU A 180 -8.21 13.87 -4.38
C LEU A 180 -8.35 12.94 -5.58
N ALA A 181 -7.42 12.00 -5.75
CA ALA A 181 -7.54 10.98 -6.79
C ALA A 181 -8.81 10.13 -6.60
N ASP A 182 -9.12 9.74 -5.36
CA ASP A 182 -10.36 9.03 -5.01
C ASP A 182 -11.61 9.89 -5.31
N VAL A 183 -11.61 11.19 -4.97
CA VAL A 183 -12.68 12.13 -5.32
C VAL A 183 -12.95 12.16 -6.82
N ILE A 184 -11.91 12.34 -7.63
CA ILE A 184 -12.01 12.46 -9.09
C ILE A 184 -12.62 11.18 -9.69
N ASN A 185 -12.19 10.02 -9.21
CA ASN A 185 -12.73 8.74 -9.64
C ASN A 185 -14.20 8.57 -9.25
N ASN A 186 -14.59 8.90 -8.01
CA ASN A 186 -16.00 8.86 -7.60
C ASN A 186 -16.87 9.86 -8.38
N ALA A 187 -16.35 11.06 -8.67
CA ALA A 187 -17.06 12.06 -9.47
C ALA A 187 -17.29 11.60 -10.92
N ALA A 188 -16.36 10.83 -11.48
CA ALA A 188 -16.52 10.18 -12.78
C ALA A 188 -17.46 8.96 -12.74
N GLY A 189 -17.90 8.53 -11.56
CA GLY A 189 -18.67 7.31 -11.34
C GLY A 189 -17.81 6.08 -11.00
N PHE A 190 -16.49 6.14 -11.19
CA PHE A 190 -15.56 5.02 -11.01
C PHE A 190 -15.12 4.80 -9.56
N GLY A 191 -16.02 4.41 -8.66
CA GLY A 191 -15.64 4.21 -7.26
C GLY A 191 -16.64 3.49 -6.38
N TYR A 192 -17.80 3.13 -6.93
CA TYR A 192 -18.86 2.46 -6.21
C TYR A 192 -18.53 0.99 -5.94
N ASN A 193 -18.73 0.54 -4.70
CA ASN A 193 -18.38 -0.80 -4.24
C ASN A 193 -19.56 -1.49 -3.52
N GLY A 194 -20.77 -1.25 -4.01
CA GLY A 194 -22.00 -1.85 -3.50
C GLY A 194 -22.52 -1.18 -2.22
N VAL A 195 -23.33 -1.92 -1.48
CA VAL A 195 -24.03 -1.47 -0.27
C VAL A 195 -23.67 -2.40 0.88
N LEU A 196 -23.48 -1.86 2.09
CA LEU A 196 -23.31 -2.63 3.32
C LEU A 196 -24.64 -3.21 3.82
N ASP A 197 -24.56 -4.14 4.77
CA ASP A 197 -25.74 -4.83 5.37
C ASP A 197 -26.80 -3.87 5.93
N TYR A 198 -26.40 -2.64 6.31
CA TYR A 198 -27.28 -1.60 6.87
C TYR A 198 -27.77 -0.57 5.84
N GLY A 199 -27.57 -0.81 4.54
CA GLY A 199 -28.05 0.09 3.48
C GLY A 199 -27.10 1.24 3.13
N GLU A 200 -25.93 1.34 3.76
CA GLU A 200 -24.94 2.37 3.45
C GLU A 200 -24.17 2.05 2.16
N GLU A 201 -24.16 3.00 1.22
CA GLU A 201 -23.42 2.90 -0.04
C GLU A 201 -21.90 3.03 0.19
N ARG A 202 -21.12 2.12 -0.41
CA ARG A 202 -19.66 2.17 -0.39
C ARG A 202 -19.11 2.83 -1.64
N TRP A 203 -18.20 3.77 -1.41
CA TRP A 203 -17.51 4.54 -2.44
C TRP A 203 -15.99 4.45 -2.22
N ASP A 204 -15.52 3.21 -2.09
CA ASP A 204 -14.15 2.86 -1.71
C ASP A 204 -13.51 1.83 -2.65
N LEU A 205 -14.09 1.58 -3.83
CA LEU A 205 -13.60 0.57 -4.80
C LEU A 205 -12.10 0.76 -5.10
N LEU A 206 -11.71 2.02 -5.35
CA LEU A 206 -10.36 2.42 -5.71
C LEU A 206 -9.67 3.24 -4.62
N SER A 207 -10.14 3.21 -3.38
CA SER A 207 -9.53 4.03 -2.34
C SER A 207 -8.12 3.55 -2.01
N ASN A 208 -7.18 4.49 -1.91
CA ASN A 208 -5.78 4.22 -1.57
C ASN A 208 -5.47 4.44 -0.08
N LEU A 209 -6.43 4.98 0.67
CA LEU A 209 -6.22 5.38 2.06
C LEU A 209 -7.44 5.12 2.93
N ASN A 210 -7.16 4.71 4.16
CA ASN A 210 -8.10 4.87 5.25
C ASN A 210 -7.42 5.62 6.39
N ILE A 211 -7.55 6.96 6.37
CA ILE A 211 -6.84 7.87 7.28
C ILE A 211 -7.14 7.52 8.74
N LEU A 212 -8.41 7.30 9.08
CA LEU A 212 -8.80 6.97 10.45
C LEU A 212 -8.10 5.69 10.93
N ARG A 213 -8.06 4.64 10.11
CA ARG A 213 -7.39 3.38 10.46
C ARG A 213 -5.88 3.48 10.51
N ILE A 214 -5.28 4.41 9.78
CA ILE A 214 -3.85 4.69 9.86
C ILE A 214 -3.54 5.40 11.19
N GLU A 215 -4.24 6.50 11.48
CA GLU A 215 -3.99 7.30 12.68
C GLU A 215 -4.37 6.55 13.97
N THR A 216 -5.33 5.61 13.91
CA THR A 216 -5.74 4.75 15.05
C THR A 216 -5.17 3.34 15.00
N ALA A 217 -4.19 3.06 14.15
CA ALA A 217 -3.64 1.72 13.97
C ALA A 217 -3.03 1.16 15.28
N THR A 218 -3.53 0.01 15.74
CA THR A 218 -3.01 -0.71 16.92
C THR A 218 -2.03 -1.82 16.54
N SER A 219 -1.65 -1.93 15.27
CA SER A 219 -0.60 -2.83 14.83
C SER A 219 0.03 -2.35 13.53
N PHE A 220 1.32 -2.68 13.37
CA PHE A 220 2.09 -2.38 12.15
C PHE A 220 1.40 -2.85 10.87
N LYS A 221 0.85 -4.07 10.88
CA LYS A 221 0.07 -4.60 9.74
C LYS A 221 -1.17 -3.75 9.43
N MET A 222 -1.93 -3.36 10.45
CA MET A 222 -3.11 -2.51 10.24
C MET A 222 -2.73 -1.17 9.62
N TYR A 223 -1.61 -0.57 10.03
CA TYR A 223 -1.14 0.66 9.41
C TYR A 223 -0.83 0.47 7.92
N ILE A 224 0.02 -0.52 7.59
CA ILE A 224 0.44 -0.78 6.20
C ILE A 224 -0.73 -1.18 5.31
N ASP A 225 -1.65 -2.00 5.80
CA ASP A 225 -2.82 -2.44 5.02
C ASP A 225 -3.77 -1.29 4.65
N ASN A 226 -3.66 -0.12 5.31
CA ASN A 226 -4.52 1.04 5.07
C ASN A 226 -3.77 2.21 4.42
N TRP A 227 -2.46 2.06 4.17
CA TRP A 227 -1.60 3.04 3.49
C TRP A 227 -1.28 2.57 2.07
N ASN A 228 -1.61 3.39 1.06
CA ASN A 228 -1.39 3.06 -0.36
C ASN A 228 -1.98 1.68 -0.73
N ILE A 229 -3.27 1.49 -0.43
CA ILE A 229 -3.96 0.21 -0.43
C ILE A 229 -3.83 -0.51 -1.78
N GLN A 230 -4.02 0.18 -2.90
CA GLN A 230 -3.99 -0.48 -4.22
C GLN A 230 -2.58 -0.93 -4.62
N THR A 231 -1.54 -0.20 -4.18
CA THR A 231 -0.14 -0.64 -4.33
C THR A 231 0.13 -1.87 -3.48
N ALA A 232 -0.37 -1.91 -2.25
CA ALA A 232 -0.22 -3.09 -1.39
C ALA A 232 -0.92 -4.33 -1.98
N VAL A 233 -2.10 -4.15 -2.59
CA VAL A 233 -2.81 -5.20 -3.34
C VAL A 233 -1.98 -5.66 -4.54
N TRP A 234 -1.44 -4.75 -5.34
CA TRP A 234 -0.56 -5.09 -6.46
C TRP A 234 0.66 -5.88 -6.01
N LEU A 235 1.39 -5.41 -4.99
CA LEU A 235 2.54 -6.10 -4.40
C LEU A 235 2.18 -7.51 -3.90
N LYS A 236 0.98 -7.65 -3.31
CA LYS A 236 0.48 -8.94 -2.88
C LYS A 236 0.27 -9.87 -4.05
N GLU A 237 -0.43 -9.40 -5.08
CA GLU A 237 -0.72 -10.15 -6.29
C GLU A 237 0.61 -10.52 -6.97
N VAL A 238 1.36 -9.56 -7.48
CA VAL A 238 2.50 -9.83 -8.39
C VAL A 238 3.71 -10.48 -7.69
N CYS A 239 3.84 -10.36 -6.37
CA CYS A 239 5.01 -10.82 -5.64
C CYS A 239 4.68 -11.71 -4.43
N TYR A 240 3.90 -11.24 -3.45
CA TYR A 240 3.73 -11.98 -2.19
C TYR A 240 3.14 -13.37 -2.40
N ASP A 241 2.03 -13.47 -3.15
CA ASP A 241 1.34 -14.73 -3.41
C ASP A 241 2.12 -15.66 -4.34
N ARG A 242 3.18 -15.16 -4.98
CA ARG A 242 3.92 -15.84 -6.05
C ARG A 242 5.38 -16.14 -5.69
N SER A 243 5.87 -15.61 -4.57
CA SER A 243 7.26 -15.76 -4.14
C SER A 243 7.50 -17.14 -3.50
N PRO A 244 8.45 -17.95 -4.00
CA PRO A 244 8.70 -19.30 -3.48
C PRO A 244 9.50 -19.35 -2.18
N PHE A 245 10.31 -18.32 -1.89
CA PHE A 245 11.26 -18.34 -0.75
C PHE A 245 10.72 -17.61 0.48
N ASN A 246 10.73 -16.27 0.46
CA ASN A 246 10.26 -15.44 1.56
C ASN A 246 9.34 -14.34 1.01
N PRO A 247 8.03 -14.60 0.96
CA PRO A 247 7.04 -13.66 0.44
C PRO A 247 7.16 -12.24 0.99
N LEU A 248 7.37 -12.10 2.30
CA LEU A 248 7.44 -10.79 2.95
C LEU A 248 8.70 -10.02 2.52
N LEU A 249 9.86 -10.68 2.52
CA LEU A 249 11.12 -10.07 2.13
C LEU A 249 11.11 -9.69 0.64
N SER A 250 10.70 -10.62 -0.23
CA SER A 250 10.59 -10.37 -1.67
C SER A 250 9.67 -9.17 -1.97
N THR A 251 8.53 -9.09 -1.30
CA THR A 251 7.58 -7.99 -1.45
C THR A 251 8.18 -6.64 -1.02
N PHE A 252 8.88 -6.60 0.10
CA PHE A 252 9.49 -5.36 0.58
C PHE A 252 10.70 -4.93 -0.28
N ILE A 253 11.48 -5.86 -0.82
CA ILE A 253 12.53 -5.56 -1.79
C ILE A 253 11.93 -5.00 -3.08
N LEU A 254 10.87 -5.63 -3.61
CA LEU A 254 10.18 -5.13 -4.80
C LEU A 254 9.61 -3.72 -4.55
N SER A 255 9.03 -3.49 -3.38
CA SER A 255 8.53 -2.17 -2.96
C SER A 255 9.65 -1.13 -2.94
N ALA A 256 10.82 -1.46 -2.38
CA ALA A 256 11.98 -0.56 -2.37
C ALA A 256 12.44 -0.20 -3.78
N ALA A 257 12.61 -1.21 -4.64
CA ALA A 257 13.03 -1.01 -6.03
C ALA A 257 12.03 -0.19 -6.85
N TRP A 258 10.73 -0.34 -6.57
CA TRP A 258 9.67 0.43 -7.22
C TRP A 258 9.72 1.91 -6.83
N HIS A 259 10.03 2.20 -5.56
CA HIS A 259 10.21 3.57 -5.08
C HIS A 259 11.48 4.24 -5.61
N GLY A 260 12.56 3.50 -5.86
CA GLY A 260 13.73 3.99 -6.56
C GLY A 260 15.06 3.51 -5.99
N VAL A 261 16.13 4.26 -6.27
CA VAL A 261 17.51 3.86 -5.95
C VAL A 261 18.09 4.53 -4.70
N HIS A 262 17.34 5.42 -4.04
CA HIS A 262 17.78 6.04 -2.80
C HIS A 262 17.96 4.99 -1.69
N PRO A 263 19.13 4.96 -0.99
CA PRO A 263 19.39 3.99 0.08
C PRO A 263 18.33 3.97 1.19
N GLY A 264 17.73 5.13 1.48
CA GLY A 264 16.68 5.28 2.48
C GLY A 264 15.47 4.38 2.22
N TYR A 265 15.08 4.16 0.95
CA TYR A 265 13.99 3.24 0.62
C TYR A 265 14.30 1.82 1.07
N TYR A 266 15.48 1.32 0.74
CA TYR A 266 15.91 -0.04 1.11
C TYR A 266 15.96 -0.22 2.62
N PHE A 267 16.49 0.75 3.39
CA PHE A 267 16.47 0.67 4.84
C PHE A 267 15.08 0.65 5.43
N THR A 268 14.16 1.48 4.94
CA THR A 268 12.77 1.47 5.40
C THR A 268 12.12 0.12 5.18
N PHE A 269 12.19 -0.41 3.96
CA PHE A 269 11.51 -1.66 3.63
C PHE A 269 12.18 -2.89 4.26
N LEU A 270 13.50 -2.92 4.39
CA LEU A 270 14.20 -4.00 5.10
C LEU A 270 13.94 -3.95 6.61
N THR A 271 13.86 -2.77 7.22
CA THR A 271 13.49 -2.60 8.64
C THR A 271 12.04 -3.04 8.88
N ALA A 272 11.15 -2.81 7.92
CA ALA A 272 9.76 -3.24 8.02
C ALA A 272 9.60 -4.77 8.12
N VAL A 273 10.56 -5.57 7.62
CA VAL A 273 10.51 -7.05 7.68
C VAL A 273 10.49 -7.57 9.13
N PRO A 274 11.54 -7.40 9.97
CA PRO A 274 11.53 -7.91 11.33
C PRO A 274 10.44 -7.24 12.19
N VAL A 275 10.17 -5.94 11.99
CA VAL A 275 9.12 -5.22 12.71
C VAL A 275 7.74 -5.84 12.43
N THR A 276 7.43 -6.13 11.16
CA THR A 276 6.16 -6.78 10.78
C THR A 276 6.03 -8.17 11.40
N LEU A 277 7.10 -8.97 11.35
CA LEU A 277 7.09 -10.34 11.89
C LEU A 277 6.92 -10.33 13.42
N ALA A 278 7.66 -9.47 14.12
CA ALA A 278 7.57 -9.34 15.57
C ALA A 278 6.19 -8.82 16.00
N ALA A 279 5.65 -7.79 15.32
CA ALA A 279 4.32 -7.25 15.60
C ALA A 279 3.21 -8.32 15.43
N ARG A 280 3.32 -9.18 14.41
CA ARG A 280 2.39 -10.31 14.21
C ARG A 280 2.48 -11.30 15.38
N ARG A 281 3.69 -11.62 15.82
CA ARG A 281 3.94 -12.59 16.88
C ARG A 281 3.49 -12.10 18.25
N VAL A 282 3.77 -10.84 18.57
CA VAL A 282 3.24 -10.15 19.75
C VAL A 282 1.71 -10.19 19.73
N ARG A 283 1.09 -9.85 18.59
CA ARG A 283 -0.37 -9.84 18.48
C ARG A 283 -1.00 -11.24 18.61
N GLN A 284 -0.31 -12.30 18.21
CA GLN A 284 -0.80 -13.68 18.36
C GLN A 284 -0.63 -14.23 19.79
N THR A 285 0.46 -13.87 20.46
CA THR A 285 0.82 -14.45 21.76
C THR A 285 0.36 -13.59 22.93
N ILE A 286 0.47 -12.27 22.84
CA ILE A 286 0.23 -11.33 23.94
C ILE A 286 -1.21 -10.80 23.94
N ARG A 287 -1.79 -10.49 22.77
CA ARG A 287 -3.17 -9.94 22.69
C ARG A 287 -4.22 -10.74 23.47
N PRO A 288 -4.26 -12.10 23.41
CA PRO A 288 -5.31 -12.88 24.05
C PRO A 288 -5.44 -12.60 25.56
N TRP A 289 -4.33 -12.39 26.25
CA TRP A 289 -4.27 -12.09 27.69
C TRP A 289 -4.96 -10.78 28.08
N PHE A 290 -5.18 -9.88 27.11
CA PHE A 290 -5.81 -8.59 27.33
C PHE A 290 -7.27 -8.54 26.84
N GLN A 291 -7.84 -9.66 26.38
CA GLN A 291 -9.20 -9.68 25.82
C GLN A 291 -10.31 -9.99 26.85
N HIS A 292 -9.97 -10.13 28.13
CA HIS A 292 -10.92 -10.55 29.17
C HIS A 292 -11.84 -9.44 29.68
N THR A 293 -11.36 -8.20 29.82
CA THR A 293 -12.15 -7.06 30.33
C THR A 293 -12.06 -5.85 29.39
N SER A 294 -13.06 -4.97 29.42
CA SER A 294 -13.07 -3.75 28.60
C SER A 294 -11.88 -2.83 28.91
N TRP A 295 -11.52 -2.70 30.20
CA TRP A 295 -10.35 -1.94 30.63
C TRP A 295 -9.04 -2.53 30.13
N SER A 296 -8.87 -3.86 30.20
CA SER A 296 -7.66 -4.52 29.70
C SER A 296 -7.52 -4.38 28.18
N LYS A 297 -8.64 -4.47 27.43
CA LYS A 297 -8.68 -4.20 25.99
C LYS A 297 -8.28 -2.77 25.66
N LEU A 298 -8.77 -1.80 26.43
CA LEU A 298 -8.44 -0.38 26.24
C LEU A 298 -6.95 -0.12 26.47
N ILE A 299 -6.40 -0.59 27.59
CA ILE A 299 -4.97 -0.45 27.92
C ILE A 299 -4.10 -1.07 26.81
N TYR A 300 -4.41 -2.30 26.39
CA TYR A 300 -3.70 -2.94 25.29
C TYR A 300 -3.79 -2.13 24.00
N SER A 301 -4.96 -1.58 23.69
CA SER A 301 -5.17 -0.79 22.47
C SER A 301 -4.38 0.51 22.50
N LEU A 302 -4.35 1.22 23.63
CA LEU A 302 -3.57 2.45 23.79
C LEU A 302 -2.06 2.19 23.69
N ILE A 303 -1.56 1.17 24.38
CA ILE A 303 -0.14 0.80 24.32
C ILE A 303 0.25 0.39 22.90
N THR A 304 -0.51 -0.51 22.28
CA THR A 304 -0.17 -0.99 20.93
C THR A 304 -0.38 0.06 19.85
N TRP A 305 -1.29 1.01 20.04
CA TRP A 305 -1.40 2.20 19.20
C TRP A 305 -0.12 3.04 19.29
N LEU A 306 0.32 3.40 20.50
CA LEU A 306 1.53 4.20 20.70
C LEU A 306 2.76 3.49 20.13
N CYS A 307 2.95 2.21 20.45
CA CYS A 307 4.04 1.40 19.89
C CYS A 307 3.99 1.32 18.36
N THR A 308 2.80 1.26 17.76
CA THR A 308 2.64 1.23 16.30
C THR A 308 3.08 2.55 15.68
N GLN A 309 2.65 3.69 16.25
CA GLN A 309 3.04 5.01 15.74
C GLN A 309 4.56 5.24 15.83
N ILE A 310 5.16 4.86 16.96
CA ILE A 310 6.62 4.91 17.15
C ILE A 310 7.34 4.00 16.15
N ALA A 311 6.89 2.74 16.03
CA ALA A 311 7.51 1.77 15.13
C ALA A 311 7.42 2.18 13.66
N MET A 312 6.28 2.73 13.23
CA MET A 312 6.10 3.27 11.89
C MET A 312 7.01 4.48 11.63
N SER A 313 7.08 5.41 12.58
CA SER A 313 7.89 6.63 12.45
C SER A 313 9.38 6.29 12.33
N TYR A 314 9.88 5.37 13.15
CA TYR A 314 11.25 4.85 13.06
C TYR A 314 11.52 4.14 11.73
N THR A 315 10.59 3.28 11.29
CA THR A 315 10.76 2.49 10.07
C THR A 315 10.77 3.38 8.83
N VAL A 316 9.94 4.42 8.78
CA VAL A 316 9.80 5.34 7.64
C VAL A 316 10.86 6.46 7.66
N ALA A 317 11.56 6.70 8.76
CA ALA A 317 12.54 7.78 8.85
C ALA A 317 13.59 7.78 7.71
N PRO A 318 14.22 6.64 7.33
CA PRO A 318 15.12 6.60 6.16
C PRO A 318 14.43 6.97 4.84
N PHE A 319 13.17 6.62 4.64
CA PHE A 319 12.38 7.01 3.47
C PHE A 319 12.27 8.53 3.35
N ILE A 320 12.21 9.23 4.49
CA ILE A 320 12.18 10.70 4.54
C ILE A 320 13.57 11.28 4.31
N LEU A 321 14.60 10.67 4.90
CA LEU A 321 15.99 11.15 4.83
C LEU A 321 16.68 10.85 3.49
N LEU A 322 16.24 9.82 2.77
CA LEU A 322 16.74 9.30 1.48
C LEU A 322 18.20 8.79 1.48
N GLY A 323 19.09 9.41 2.25
CA GLY A 323 20.53 9.14 2.25
C GLY A 323 20.96 8.04 3.21
N LEU A 324 22.05 7.35 2.86
CA LEU A 324 22.69 6.29 3.66
C LEU A 324 23.23 6.82 5.00
N GLY A 325 24.02 7.90 4.96
CA GLY A 325 24.68 8.49 6.13
C GLY A 325 23.69 8.95 7.21
N PRO A 326 22.74 9.85 6.89
CA PRO A 326 21.74 10.33 7.86
C PRO A 326 20.89 9.20 8.44
N SER A 327 20.52 8.21 7.63
CA SER A 327 19.74 7.05 8.09
C SER A 327 20.51 6.21 9.11
N LEU A 328 21.80 5.94 8.85
CA LEU A 328 22.65 5.19 9.78
C LEU A 328 22.96 5.97 11.05
N GLN A 329 23.16 7.28 10.95
CA GLN A 329 23.39 8.14 12.11
C GLN A 329 22.17 8.14 13.03
N LEU A 330 20.97 8.27 12.49
CA LEU A 330 19.71 8.16 13.23
C LEU A 330 19.57 6.79 13.92
N TYR A 331 19.86 5.71 13.21
CA TYR A 331 19.77 4.37 13.80
C TYR A 331 20.79 4.16 14.92
N ARG A 332 22.00 4.71 14.77
CA ARG A 332 23.03 4.69 15.82
C ARG A 332 22.62 5.50 17.05
N SER A 333 22.06 6.70 16.88
CA SER A 333 21.62 7.53 18.02
C SER A 333 20.49 6.87 18.82
N LEU A 334 19.67 6.04 18.16
CA LEU A 334 18.62 5.23 18.79
C LEU A 334 19.09 3.80 19.16
N GLY A 335 20.39 3.52 19.08
CA GLY A 335 20.98 2.23 19.45
C GLY A 335 20.42 1.03 18.69
N PHE A 336 19.89 1.23 17.48
CA PHE A 336 19.20 0.19 16.67
C PHE A 336 18.06 -0.53 17.41
N CYS A 337 17.42 0.14 18.39
CA CYS A 337 16.45 -0.50 19.29
C CYS A 337 15.30 -1.21 18.54
N LEU A 338 14.77 -0.62 17.46
CA LEU A 338 13.70 -1.21 16.66
C LEU A 338 14.18 -2.16 15.54
N HIS A 339 15.47 -2.50 15.51
CA HIS A 339 15.97 -3.71 14.86
C HIS A 339 16.19 -4.82 15.90
N ILE A 340 16.80 -4.49 17.04
CA ILE A 340 17.15 -5.45 18.09
C ILE A 340 15.90 -6.01 18.79
N ILE A 341 14.99 -5.15 19.25
CA ILE A 341 13.79 -5.56 19.99
C ILE A 341 12.93 -6.54 19.17
N PRO A 342 12.57 -6.26 17.89
CA PRO A 342 11.86 -7.22 17.06
C PRO A 342 12.57 -8.57 16.93
N LEU A 343 13.90 -8.58 16.73
CA LEU A 343 14.66 -9.83 16.62
C LEU A 343 14.63 -10.63 17.92
N VAL A 344 14.81 -9.97 19.06
CA VAL A 344 14.69 -10.62 20.39
C VAL A 344 13.29 -11.19 20.61
N LEU A 345 12.23 -10.43 20.25
CA LEU A 345 10.84 -10.90 20.35
C LEU A 345 10.57 -12.11 19.44
N LEU A 346 11.18 -12.16 18.26
CA LEU A 346 11.07 -13.31 17.35
C LEU A 346 11.75 -14.57 17.91
N LEU A 347 12.86 -14.40 18.64
CA LEU A 347 13.58 -15.50 19.30
C LEU A 347 12.83 -16.03 20.53
N ILE A 348 12.28 -15.13 21.36
CA ILE A 348 11.66 -15.51 22.65
C ILE A 348 10.22 -16.00 22.48
N LEU A 349 9.41 -15.32 21.66
CA LEU A 349 8.00 -15.69 21.54
C LEU A 349 7.84 -16.97 20.69
N PRO A 350 6.83 -17.81 20.97
CA PRO A 350 6.60 -19.06 20.23
C PRO A 350 5.95 -18.85 18.86
N ASN A 351 6.23 -19.76 17.92
CA ASN A 351 5.66 -19.70 16.56
C ASN A 351 4.32 -20.41 16.52
N ARG A 352 3.28 -19.70 16.96
CA ARG A 352 1.92 -20.17 16.79
C ARG A 352 1.54 -20.07 15.32
N LYS A 353 1.57 -21.21 14.62
CA LYS A 353 0.93 -21.33 13.31
C LYS A 353 -0.54 -20.92 13.49
N ARG A 354 -1.05 -20.12 12.56
CA ARG A 354 -2.47 -19.74 12.54
C ARG A 354 -3.25 -21.04 12.37
N HIS A 355 -3.97 -21.50 13.39
CA HIS A 355 -5.03 -22.48 13.17
C HIS A 355 -6.02 -21.79 12.23
N ASN A 356 -6.19 -22.32 11.02
CA ASN A 356 -7.29 -21.95 10.15
C ASN A 356 -8.55 -22.52 10.79
N THR A 357 -9.06 -21.86 11.83
CA THR A 357 -10.46 -22.02 12.20
C THR A 357 -11.24 -21.30 11.11
N GLU A 358 -11.93 -22.07 10.27
CA GLU A 358 -12.79 -21.56 9.18
C GLU A 358 -13.96 -20.71 9.70
N GLU A 359 -14.15 -20.64 11.02
CA GLU A 359 -15.14 -19.81 11.69
C GLU A 359 -14.50 -18.54 12.24
N GLY A 360 -14.59 -17.43 11.50
CA GLY A 360 -14.26 -16.08 12.00
C GLY A 360 -13.53 -15.15 11.04
N SER A 361 -13.16 -15.61 9.84
CA SER A 361 -12.50 -14.76 8.82
C SER A 361 -13.46 -13.81 8.09
N SER A 362 -14.77 -13.82 8.36
CA SER A 362 -15.75 -12.99 7.63
C SER A 362 -15.86 -11.53 8.11
N LYS A 363 -15.05 -11.08 9.07
CA LYS A 363 -15.07 -9.69 9.54
C LYS A 363 -13.68 -9.07 9.70
N GLN A 364 -12.75 -9.45 8.84
CA GLN A 364 -11.63 -8.58 8.54
C GLN A 364 -12.08 -7.70 7.37
N PRO A 365 -12.06 -6.37 7.47
CA PRO A 365 -12.27 -5.51 6.32
C PRO A 365 -10.97 -5.55 5.51
N SER A 366 -10.68 -6.69 4.89
CA SER A 366 -10.21 -6.66 3.51
C SER A 366 -11.24 -5.85 2.73
N CYS A 367 -10.80 -5.13 1.71
CA CYS A 367 -11.71 -4.76 0.63
C CYS A 367 -12.25 -6.06 0.04
N ASP A 368 -13.29 -6.63 0.65
CA ASP A 368 -14.17 -7.59 0.02
C ASP A 368 -14.87 -6.78 -1.06
N ARG A 369 -14.17 -6.65 -2.19
CA ARG A 369 -14.67 -6.04 -3.40
C ARG A 369 -15.89 -6.86 -3.77
N ASN A 370 -17.02 -6.18 -3.87
CA ASN A 370 -18.26 -6.84 -4.24
C ASN A 370 -18.24 -7.08 -5.76
N TYR A 371 -17.53 -8.12 -6.19
CA TYR A 371 -17.48 -8.55 -7.59
C TYR A 371 -18.76 -9.25 -8.05
N ASN A 372 -19.88 -9.16 -7.30
CA ASN A 372 -21.14 -9.71 -7.79
C ASN A 372 -21.63 -9.05 -9.08
N HIS A 373 -21.08 -7.88 -9.46
CA HIS A 373 -21.32 -7.26 -10.76
C HIS A 373 -20.62 -8.00 -11.92
N LEU A 374 -19.49 -8.69 -11.70
CA LEU A 374 -18.78 -9.49 -12.71
C LEU A 374 -19.39 -10.89 -12.92
N LYS A 375 -20.45 -11.27 -12.18
CA LYS A 375 -21.06 -12.62 -12.23
C LYS A 375 -22.13 -12.78 -13.32
N LYS A 376 -22.28 -11.83 -14.24
CA LYS A 376 -23.15 -12.04 -15.41
C LYS A 376 -22.31 -12.55 -16.57
N GLU A 377 -22.21 -13.88 -16.66
CA GLU A 377 -22.09 -14.67 -17.90
C GLU A 377 -21.83 -16.14 -17.53
N THR A 378 -22.92 -16.91 -17.49
CA THR A 378 -22.94 -18.34 -17.81
C THR A 378 -24.00 -18.54 -18.87
#